data_AF-A0A962MP58-F1
#
_entry.id   AF-A0A962MP58-F1
#
_cell.length_a   1.000
_cell.length_b   1.000
_cell.length_c   1.000
_cell.angle_alpha   90.00
_cell.angle_beta   90.00
_cell.angle_gamma   90.00
#
_symmetry.space_group_name_H-M   'P 1'
#
loop_
_entity.id
_entity.type
_entity.pdbx_description
1 polymer ?
#
loop_
_entity_poly.entity_id
_entity_poly.type
_entity_poly.pdbx_seq_one_letter_code
_entity_poly.pdbx_strand_id
1 'polypeptide(L)'
;MSPTRTGNVLNWASDIDPNALDQAQLAASMPFVDGPVALMPDAHVGMGATIGSVIPTRGAIIPSAVGVDIGCGMIAVECPFTSDVLPDNLDNLHAAISDVVPAGVGRGHDTARVATILDDDRTEGLSQKQESTAAKQLGSLGSGNHFVEVCLDERDRAWVVLHSGSRGIGNQLARQHIDGAKA
;
A
#
# COMPACT_ATOMS: atom_id res chain seq x y z
N MET A 1 -2.40 10.32 -23.48
CA MET A 1 -3.69 9.69 -23.85
C MET A 1 -4.79 10.49 -23.17
N SER A 2 -5.85 10.88 -23.89
CA SER A 2 -6.97 11.61 -23.29
C SER A 2 -7.90 10.64 -22.56
N PRO A 3 -8.41 10.98 -21.37
CA PRO A 3 -9.33 10.10 -20.66
C PRO A 3 -10.68 9.99 -21.38
N THR A 4 -11.33 8.84 -21.24
CA THR A 4 -12.76 8.71 -21.53
C THR A 4 -13.56 9.28 -20.35
N ARG A 5 -14.78 9.79 -20.63
CA ARG A 5 -15.64 10.38 -19.58
C ARG A 5 -16.98 9.68 -19.53
N THR A 6 -17.36 9.22 -18.35
CA THR A 6 -18.68 8.62 -18.09
C THR A 6 -19.27 9.27 -16.85
N GLY A 7 -20.25 10.15 -17.03
CA GLY A 7 -20.77 10.98 -15.95
C GLY A 7 -19.69 11.86 -15.31
N ASN A 8 -19.53 11.75 -13.99
CA ASN A 8 -18.50 12.46 -13.22
C ASN A 8 -17.21 11.61 -13.03
N VAL A 9 -16.98 10.60 -13.88
CA VAL A 9 -15.77 9.76 -13.87
C VAL A 9 -14.91 10.06 -15.09
N LEU A 10 -13.60 10.24 -14.87
CA LEU A 10 -12.56 10.31 -15.90
C LEU A 10 -11.76 9.01 -15.87
N ASN A 11 -11.65 8.32 -17.01
CA ASN A 11 -11.04 7.00 -17.09
C ASN A 11 -9.84 6.98 -18.07
N TRP A 12 -8.67 6.60 -17.55
CA TRP A 12 -7.43 6.40 -18.32
C TRP A 12 -7.14 4.93 -18.65
N ALA A 13 -7.90 3.97 -18.12
CA ALA A 13 -7.77 2.57 -18.50
C ALA A 13 -8.27 2.34 -19.93
N SER A 14 -7.47 1.63 -20.72
CA SER A 14 -7.83 1.23 -22.09
C SER A 14 -8.92 0.17 -22.12
N ASP A 15 -8.96 -0.67 -21.08
CA ASP A 15 -9.97 -1.70 -20.87
C ASP A 15 -10.33 -1.67 -19.38
N ILE A 16 -11.62 -1.50 -19.07
CA ILE A 16 -12.09 -1.33 -17.68
C ILE A 16 -13.21 -2.34 -17.42
N ASP A 17 -13.08 -3.08 -16.32
CA ASP A 17 -14.15 -3.96 -15.82
C ASP A 17 -15.40 -3.10 -15.55
N PRO A 18 -16.57 -3.45 -16.13
CA PRO A 18 -17.82 -2.74 -15.86
C PRO A 18 -18.12 -2.58 -14.37
N ASN A 19 -17.80 -3.58 -13.54
CA ASN A 19 -18.02 -3.49 -12.09
C ASN A 19 -17.10 -2.45 -11.43
N ALA A 20 -15.87 -2.29 -11.93
CA ALA A 20 -14.94 -1.27 -11.45
C ALA A 20 -15.41 0.14 -11.83
N LEU A 21 -15.99 0.29 -13.03
CA LEU A 21 -16.60 1.53 -13.48
C LEU A 21 -17.86 1.86 -12.65
N ASP A 22 -18.72 0.88 -12.38
CA ASP A 22 -19.92 1.05 -11.56
C ASP A 22 -19.57 1.48 -10.12
N GLN A 23 -18.56 0.86 -9.52
CA GLN A 23 -18.02 1.28 -8.21
C GLN A 23 -17.56 2.75 -8.24
N ALA A 24 -16.88 3.15 -9.31
CA ALA A 24 -16.38 4.52 -9.46
C ALA A 24 -17.51 5.53 -9.65
N GLN A 25 -18.54 5.19 -10.43
CA GLN A 25 -19.73 6.02 -10.62
C GLN A 25 -20.52 6.18 -9.31
N LEU A 26 -20.64 5.11 -8.52
CA LEU A 26 -21.27 5.17 -7.22
C LEU A 26 -20.51 6.13 -6.30
N ALA A 27 -19.19 6.00 -6.21
CA ALA A 27 -18.36 6.93 -5.45
C ALA A 27 -18.53 8.38 -5.95
N ALA A 28 -18.50 8.59 -7.28
CA ALA A 28 -18.65 9.90 -7.90
C ALA A 28 -20.02 10.55 -7.68
N SER A 29 -21.03 9.78 -7.27
CA SER A 29 -22.39 10.26 -6.97
C SER A 29 -22.57 10.74 -5.52
N MET A 30 -21.57 10.50 -4.65
CA MET A 30 -21.66 10.87 -3.25
C MET A 30 -21.66 12.40 -3.06
N PRO A 31 -22.45 12.95 -2.12
CA PRO A 31 -22.67 14.39 -1.99
C PRO A 31 -21.45 15.19 -1.54
N PHE A 32 -20.44 14.52 -0.98
CA PHE A 32 -19.19 15.12 -0.52
C PHE A 32 -18.02 14.90 -1.49
N VAL A 33 -18.25 14.27 -2.65
CA VAL A 33 -17.26 14.17 -3.71
C VAL A 33 -17.26 15.46 -4.52
N ASP A 34 -16.13 16.18 -4.48
CA ASP A 34 -15.99 17.53 -5.03
C ASP A 34 -15.06 17.53 -6.23
N GLY A 35 -15.63 17.22 -7.39
CA GLY A 35 -14.92 17.10 -8.66
C GLY A 35 -15.02 15.70 -9.26
N PRO A 36 -14.35 15.44 -10.40
CA PRO A 36 -14.40 14.15 -11.05
C PRO A 36 -13.61 13.09 -10.28
N VAL A 37 -14.15 11.87 -10.22
CA VAL A 37 -13.38 10.68 -9.83
C VAL A 37 -12.50 10.28 -11.01
N ALA A 38 -11.21 10.07 -10.77
CA ALA A 38 -10.26 9.65 -11.80
C ALA A 38 -9.90 8.16 -11.62
N LEU A 39 -9.99 7.38 -12.70
CA LEU A 39 -9.53 5.99 -12.76
C LEU A 39 -8.21 5.90 -13.50
N MET A 40 -7.19 5.39 -12.82
CA MET A 40 -5.87 5.13 -13.37
C MET A 40 -5.88 3.93 -14.32
N PRO A 41 -4.85 3.75 -15.17
CA PRO A 41 -4.81 2.67 -16.16
C PRO A 41 -4.90 1.25 -15.58
N ASP A 42 -4.54 1.07 -14.31
CA ASP A 42 -4.58 -0.18 -13.56
C ASP A 42 -5.85 -0.35 -12.72
N ALA A 43 -6.87 0.49 -12.95
CA ALA A 43 -8.09 0.48 -12.15
C ALA A 43 -8.85 -0.85 -12.26
N HIS A 44 -9.29 -1.37 -11.11
CA HIS A 44 -10.03 -2.63 -11.02
C HIS A 44 -10.91 -2.67 -9.77
N VAL A 45 -11.78 -3.67 -9.69
CA VAL A 45 -12.73 -3.85 -8.58
C VAL A 45 -12.00 -3.94 -7.26
N GLY A 46 -12.43 -3.15 -6.29
CA GLY A 46 -11.89 -3.17 -4.93
C GLY A 46 -12.94 -3.49 -3.87
N MET A 47 -12.47 -3.64 -2.63
CA MET A 47 -13.32 -3.88 -1.46
C MET A 47 -13.87 -2.55 -0.92
N GLY A 48 -14.91 -2.04 -1.57
CA GLY A 48 -15.66 -0.85 -1.17
C GLY A 48 -15.49 0.35 -2.10
N ALA A 49 -14.30 0.56 -2.66
CA ALA A 49 -14.04 1.52 -3.72
C ALA A 49 -13.16 0.88 -4.79
N THR A 50 -13.21 1.41 -6.02
CA THR A 50 -12.36 0.97 -7.13
C THR A 50 -10.88 1.19 -6.78
N ILE A 51 -10.04 0.16 -6.91
CA ILE A 51 -8.59 0.29 -6.77
C ILE A 51 -8.07 1.06 -7.98
N GLY A 52 -7.03 1.87 -7.80
CA GLY A 52 -6.53 2.76 -8.85
C GLY A 52 -7.44 3.98 -9.09
N SER A 53 -8.26 4.37 -8.09
CA SER A 53 -9.09 5.57 -8.16
C SER A 53 -8.52 6.74 -7.35
N VAL A 54 -8.78 7.95 -7.83
CA VAL A 54 -8.61 9.20 -7.08
C VAL A 54 -9.99 9.81 -6.88
N ILE A 55 -10.40 9.94 -5.62
CA ILE A 55 -11.74 10.40 -5.23
C ILE A 55 -11.57 11.70 -4.42
N PRO A 56 -11.79 12.88 -5.03
CA PRO A 56 -11.67 14.14 -4.31
C PRO A 56 -12.87 14.33 -3.39
N THR A 57 -12.63 14.53 -2.10
CA THR A 57 -13.70 14.80 -1.12
C THR A 57 -13.56 16.17 -0.48
N ARG A 58 -14.68 16.77 -0.09
CA ARG A 58 -14.72 18.00 0.71
C ARG A 58 -15.48 17.75 2.01
N GLY A 59 -14.80 17.98 3.14
CA GLY A 59 -15.40 17.87 4.47
C GLY A 59 -15.76 16.44 4.89
N ALA A 60 -15.27 15.42 4.19
CA ALA A 60 -15.54 14.01 4.48
C ALA A 60 -14.31 13.14 4.17
N ILE A 61 -14.19 12.02 4.89
CA ILE A 61 -13.23 10.94 4.62
C ILE A 61 -14.05 9.70 4.31
N ILE A 62 -13.61 8.90 3.33
CA ILE A 62 -14.20 7.61 2.98
C ILE A 62 -13.19 6.51 3.38
N PRO A 63 -13.28 5.90 4.58
CA PRO A 63 -12.27 4.95 5.04
C PRO A 63 -12.06 3.76 4.09
N SER A 64 -13.13 3.27 3.46
CA SER A 64 -13.05 2.17 2.48
C SER A 64 -12.31 2.55 1.20
N ALA A 65 -12.22 3.84 0.86
CA ALA A 65 -11.48 4.33 -0.30
C ALA A 65 -9.98 4.47 -0.03
N VAL A 66 -9.55 4.57 1.24
CA VAL A 66 -8.13 4.58 1.61
C VAL A 66 -7.50 3.20 1.45
N GLY A 67 -8.29 2.15 1.67
CA GLY A 67 -7.84 0.76 1.63
C GLY A 67 -7.47 0.20 3.01
N VAL A 68 -7.34 -1.12 3.06
CA VAL A 68 -7.12 -1.83 4.32
C VAL A 68 -5.65 -2.06 4.67
N ASP A 69 -4.73 -1.77 3.76
CA ASP A 69 -3.31 -1.66 4.07
C ASP A 69 -2.91 -0.18 3.94
N ILE A 70 -3.19 0.57 5.00
CA ILE A 70 -3.01 2.02 5.03
C ILE A 70 -1.54 2.35 4.80
N GLY A 71 -1.24 3.23 3.85
CA GLY A 71 0.14 3.59 3.53
C GLY A 71 0.94 2.44 2.90
N CYS A 72 0.28 1.42 2.35
CA CYS A 72 0.93 0.50 1.43
C CYS A 72 1.51 1.28 0.25
N GLY A 73 2.79 1.05 -0.04
CA GLY A 73 3.52 1.86 -1.00
C GLY A 73 4.91 1.33 -1.23
N MET A 74 5.61 2.00 -2.14
CA MET A 74 6.93 1.60 -2.60
C MET A 74 7.97 2.66 -2.25
N ILE A 75 9.15 2.21 -1.85
CA ILE A 75 10.36 3.00 -1.76
C ILE A 75 11.45 2.32 -2.59
N ALA A 76 12.22 3.12 -3.32
CA ALA A 76 13.33 2.62 -4.14
C ALA A 76 14.60 3.39 -3.78
N VAL A 77 15.71 2.67 -3.67
CA VAL A 77 17.04 3.24 -3.40
C VAL A 77 18.00 2.85 -4.51
N GLU A 78 18.58 3.85 -5.17
CA GLU A 78 19.65 3.64 -6.15
C GLU A 78 20.91 3.20 -5.40
N CYS A 79 21.52 2.10 -5.85
CA CYS A 79 22.76 1.61 -5.30
C CYS A 79 23.96 2.19 -6.05
N PRO A 80 25.15 2.23 -5.44
CA PRO A 80 26.37 2.66 -6.11
C PRO A 80 26.91 1.61 -7.12
N PHE A 81 26.16 0.56 -7.44
CA PHE A 81 26.58 -0.61 -8.21
C PHE A 81 25.90 -0.64 -9.59
N THR A 82 26.58 -1.28 -10.54
CA THR A 82 26.12 -1.58 -11.90
C THR A 82 26.12 -3.10 -12.13
N SER A 83 25.57 -3.59 -13.24
CA SER A 83 25.42 -5.04 -13.44
C SER A 83 26.74 -5.81 -13.46
N ASP A 84 27.83 -5.17 -13.89
CA ASP A 84 29.17 -5.76 -14.03
C ASP A 84 29.79 -6.22 -12.71
N VAL A 85 29.33 -5.65 -11.58
CA VAL A 85 29.78 -6.03 -10.23
C VAL A 85 28.79 -6.95 -9.51
N LEU A 86 27.63 -7.22 -10.10
CA LEU A 86 26.67 -8.17 -9.55
C LEU A 86 27.12 -9.61 -9.88
N PRO A 87 27.00 -10.55 -8.93
CA PRO A 87 27.30 -11.94 -9.20
C PRO A 87 26.27 -12.56 -10.16
N ASP A 88 26.66 -13.64 -10.85
CA ASP A 88 25.81 -14.38 -11.80
C ASP A 88 24.49 -14.88 -11.19
N ASN A 89 24.46 -15.12 -9.87
CA ASN A 89 23.25 -15.39 -9.11
C ASN A 89 23.22 -14.55 -7.83
N LEU A 90 22.00 -14.21 -7.39
CA LEU A 90 21.76 -13.38 -6.21
C LEU A 90 21.35 -14.22 -4.99
N ASP A 91 21.60 -15.52 -4.96
CA ASP A 91 21.12 -16.42 -3.90
C ASP A 91 21.62 -15.99 -2.51
N ASN A 92 22.90 -15.61 -2.41
CA ASN A 92 23.48 -15.12 -1.17
C ASN A 92 22.88 -13.78 -0.73
N LEU A 93 22.58 -12.89 -1.68
CA LEU A 93 21.94 -11.61 -1.38
C LEU A 93 20.49 -11.82 -0.94
N HIS A 94 19.75 -12.67 -1.64
CA HIS A 94 18.40 -13.07 -1.28
C HIS A 94 18.35 -13.70 0.12
N ALA A 95 19.29 -14.59 0.45
CA ALA A 95 19.40 -15.19 1.77
C ALA A 95 19.70 -14.13 2.85
N ALA A 96 20.64 -13.22 2.59
CA ALA A 96 20.96 -12.13 3.52
C ALA A 96 19.79 -11.19 3.77
N ILE A 97 19.03 -10.81 2.72
CA ILE A 97 17.81 -10.02 2.84
C ILE A 97 16.75 -10.78 3.64
N SER A 98 16.55 -12.07 3.33
CA SER A 98 15.54 -12.91 3.99
C SER A 98 15.82 -13.11 5.49
N ASP A 99 17.09 -13.11 5.89
CA ASP A 99 17.50 -13.21 7.30
C ASP A 99 17.16 -11.94 8.09
N VAL A 100 17.33 -10.76 7.47
CA VAL A 100 17.13 -9.46 8.15
C VAL A 100 15.72 -8.87 7.96
N VAL A 101 14.99 -9.27 6.92
CA VAL A 101 13.62 -8.81 6.62
C VAL A 101 12.64 -9.99 6.69
N PRO A 102 12.00 -10.22 7.85
CA PRO A 102 11.02 -11.29 7.99
C PRO A 102 9.85 -11.11 7.02
N ALA A 103 9.61 -12.10 6.16
CA ALA A 103 8.50 -12.12 5.22
C ALA A 103 7.51 -13.25 5.55
N GLY A 104 6.21 -12.98 5.36
CA GLY A 104 5.12 -13.92 5.59
C GLY A 104 4.10 -13.47 6.65
N VAL A 105 2.96 -14.15 6.68
CA VAL A 105 1.89 -13.89 7.64
C VAL A 105 2.38 -14.17 9.06
N GLY A 106 2.18 -13.20 9.97
CA GLY A 106 2.57 -13.33 11.38
C GLY A 106 4.08 -13.27 11.64
N ARG A 107 4.89 -12.94 10.62
CA ARG A 107 6.34 -12.80 10.74
C ARG A 107 6.71 -11.39 11.19
N GLY A 108 7.80 -11.30 11.95
CA GLY A 108 8.13 -10.11 12.71
C GLY A 108 9.48 -10.24 13.40
N HIS A 109 9.86 -9.19 14.11
CA HIS A 109 11.07 -9.13 14.93
C HIS A 109 10.74 -9.37 16.41
N ASP A 110 11.76 -9.64 17.21
CA ASP A 110 11.62 -9.60 18.66
C ASP A 110 11.25 -8.17 19.11
N THR A 111 10.20 -8.07 19.92
CA THR A 111 9.65 -6.84 20.48
C THR A 111 10.68 -5.93 21.16
N ALA A 112 11.75 -6.51 21.75
CA ALA A 112 12.82 -5.72 22.37
C ALA A 112 13.58 -4.83 21.38
N ARG A 113 13.69 -5.24 20.09
CA ARG A 113 14.34 -4.43 19.04
C ARG A 113 13.46 -3.30 18.51
N VAL A 114 12.15 -3.38 18.74
CA VAL A 114 11.15 -2.47 18.16
C VAL A 114 10.72 -1.38 19.13
N ALA A 115 10.82 -1.62 20.44
CA ALA A 115 10.49 -0.65 21.49
C ALA A 115 11.22 0.71 21.32
N THR A 116 12.41 0.73 20.70
CA THR A 116 13.17 1.94 20.39
C THR A 116 12.65 2.77 19.20
N ILE A 117 11.79 2.20 18.34
CA ILE A 117 11.26 2.90 17.15
C ILE A 117 9.86 3.48 17.41
N LEU A 118 9.15 2.94 18.41
CA LEU A 118 7.78 3.32 18.76
C LEU A 118 7.67 4.37 19.87
N ASP A 119 8.77 4.98 20.30
CA ASP A 119 8.76 6.08 21.28
C ASP A 119 8.41 7.42 20.59
N ASP A 120 7.19 7.49 20.05
CA ASP A 120 6.65 8.63 19.30
C ASP A 120 5.13 8.71 19.52
N ASP A 121 4.58 9.92 19.59
CA ASP A 121 3.16 10.26 19.80
C ASP A 121 2.21 9.60 18.77
N ARG A 122 2.76 8.95 17.74
CA ARG A 122 2.06 8.18 16.70
C ARG A 122 1.29 6.96 17.22
N THR A 123 1.45 6.54 18.47
CA THR A 123 0.65 5.45 19.07
C THR A 123 -0.56 5.95 19.87
N GLU A 124 -0.77 7.27 19.97
CA GLU A 124 -1.92 7.83 20.66
C GLU A 124 -3.24 7.26 20.11
N GLY A 125 -4.08 6.72 21.01
CA GLY A 125 -5.38 6.14 20.66
C GLY A 125 -5.34 4.65 20.27
N LEU A 126 -4.17 4.01 20.22
CA LEU A 126 -4.09 2.56 20.05
C LEU A 126 -4.38 1.83 21.37
N SER A 127 -5.06 0.69 21.27
CA SER A 127 -5.13 -0.26 22.40
C SER A 127 -3.79 -0.95 22.62
N GLN A 128 -3.52 -1.43 23.84
CA GLN A 128 -2.31 -2.19 24.16
C GLN A 128 -2.08 -3.41 23.23
N LYS A 129 -3.17 -4.02 22.74
CA LYS A 129 -3.10 -5.12 21.77
C LYS A 129 -2.65 -4.63 20.38
N GLN A 130 -3.14 -3.48 19.94
CA GLN A 130 -2.75 -2.85 18.69
C GLN A 130 -1.27 -2.42 18.74
N GLU A 131 -0.84 -1.80 19.83
CA GLU A 131 0.56 -1.45 20.08
C GLU A 131 1.47 -2.69 20.04
N SER A 132 1.10 -3.75 20.75
CA SER A 132 1.87 -5.00 20.71
C SER A 132 1.92 -5.62 19.31
N THR A 133 0.85 -5.47 18.52
CA THR A 133 0.80 -5.98 17.14
C THR A 133 1.74 -5.18 16.25
N ALA A 134 1.65 -3.85 16.31
CA ALA A 134 2.53 -2.95 15.58
C ALA A 134 4.00 -3.21 15.94
N ALA A 135 4.30 -3.33 17.24
CA ALA A 135 5.64 -3.62 17.74
C ALA A 135 6.21 -4.94 17.23
N LYS A 136 5.41 -6.01 17.13
CA LYS A 136 5.89 -7.29 16.60
C LYS A 136 6.14 -7.25 15.09
N GLN A 137 5.35 -6.47 14.36
CA GLN A 137 5.34 -6.49 12.90
C GLN A 137 6.20 -5.40 12.27
N LEU A 138 6.65 -4.40 13.04
CA LEU A 138 7.50 -3.33 12.51
C LEU A 138 8.79 -3.90 11.93
N GLY A 139 9.18 -3.44 10.75
CA GLY A 139 10.37 -3.92 10.05
C GLY A 139 10.22 -5.31 9.43
N SER A 140 9.00 -5.86 9.35
CA SER A 140 8.71 -7.05 8.56
C SER A 140 8.07 -6.69 7.22
N LEU A 141 8.28 -7.54 6.21
CA LEU A 141 7.79 -7.29 4.86
C LEU A 141 6.27 -7.48 4.75
N GLY A 142 5.76 -8.52 5.39
CA GLY A 142 4.39 -8.96 5.21
C GLY A 142 4.21 -10.06 4.17
N SER A 143 3.01 -10.11 3.59
CA SER A 143 2.56 -11.12 2.63
C SER A 143 1.70 -10.47 1.55
N GLY A 144 1.27 -11.23 0.54
CA GLY A 144 0.47 -10.70 -0.57
C GLY A 144 1.39 -10.21 -1.68
N ASN A 145 1.15 -8.99 -2.17
CA ASN A 145 1.95 -8.34 -3.21
C ASN A 145 3.18 -7.59 -2.64
N HIS A 146 3.56 -7.82 -1.38
CA HIS A 146 4.70 -7.18 -0.74
C HIS A 146 6.00 -7.91 -1.08
N PHE A 147 7.02 -7.16 -1.47
CA PHE A 147 8.29 -7.70 -1.94
C PHE A 147 9.48 -6.79 -1.60
N VAL A 148 10.67 -7.39 -1.57
CA VAL A 148 11.94 -6.69 -1.74
C VAL A 148 12.52 -7.20 -3.06
N GLU A 149 12.82 -6.29 -3.97
CA GLU A 149 13.35 -6.61 -5.30
C GLU A 149 14.67 -5.89 -5.52
N VAL A 150 15.60 -6.58 -6.17
CA VAL A 150 16.82 -6.00 -6.71
C VAL A 150 16.67 -5.98 -8.23
N CYS A 151 16.69 -4.80 -8.83
CA CYS A 151 16.50 -4.63 -10.27
C CYS A 151 17.54 -3.69 -10.86
N LEU A 152 17.66 -3.71 -12.18
CA LEU A 152 18.51 -2.79 -12.94
C LEU A 152 17.61 -1.77 -13.65
N ASP A 153 18.05 -0.51 -13.71
CA ASP A 153 17.40 0.50 -14.55
C ASP A 153 17.97 0.53 -15.98
N GLU A 154 17.44 1.42 -16.82
CA GLU A 154 17.87 1.59 -18.22
C GLU A 154 19.34 2.07 -18.37
N ARG A 155 19.97 2.50 -17.28
CA ARG A 155 21.38 2.92 -17.21
C ARG A 155 22.28 1.83 -16.63
N ASP A 156 21.73 0.63 -16.45
CA ASP A 156 22.40 -0.51 -15.84
C ASP A 156 22.76 -0.32 -14.36
N ARG A 157 22.10 0.62 -13.66
CA ARG A 157 22.30 0.88 -12.22
C ARG A 157 21.45 -0.07 -11.40
N ALA A 158 22.01 -0.64 -10.34
CA ALA A 158 21.28 -1.47 -9.41
C ALA A 158 20.38 -0.64 -8.48
N TRP A 159 19.17 -1.13 -8.24
CA TRP A 159 18.19 -0.55 -7.33
C TRP A 159 17.69 -1.62 -6.35
N VAL A 160 17.37 -1.19 -5.13
CA VAL A 160 16.57 -1.99 -4.19
C VAL A 160 15.21 -1.33 -4.07
N VAL A 161 14.16 -2.07 -4.42
CA VAL A 161 12.77 -1.64 -4.31
C VAL A 161 12.10 -2.42 -3.19
N LEU A 162 11.48 -1.71 -2.26
CA LEU A 162 10.70 -2.27 -1.18
C LEU A 162 9.24 -1.87 -1.37
N HIS A 163 8.37 -2.87 -1.48
CA HIS A 163 6.92 -2.71 -1.43
C HIS A 163 6.39 -3.32 -0.14
N SER A 164 5.87 -2.47 0.74
CA SER A 164 5.23 -2.90 1.98
C SER A 164 4.21 -1.86 2.45
N GLY A 165 3.64 -2.07 3.63
CA GLY A 165 2.61 -1.19 4.19
C GLY A 165 2.53 -1.29 5.71
N SER A 166 1.43 -0.80 6.24
CA SER A 166 1.12 -0.74 7.68
C SER A 166 0.99 -2.09 8.40
N ARG A 167 1.07 -3.21 7.68
CA ARG A 167 0.88 -4.55 8.26
C ARG A 167 -0.50 -4.71 8.92
N GLY A 168 -0.59 -5.60 9.90
CA GLY A 168 -1.85 -5.94 10.56
C GLY A 168 -2.46 -4.78 11.33
N ILE A 169 -1.67 -3.79 11.76
CA ILE A 169 -2.19 -2.63 12.48
C ILE A 169 -3.06 -1.75 11.58
N GLY A 170 -2.61 -1.42 10.35
CA GLY A 170 -3.46 -0.62 9.46
C GLY A 170 -4.71 -1.36 9.00
N ASN A 171 -4.67 -2.69 8.88
CA ASN A 171 -5.89 -3.48 8.63
C ASN A 171 -6.90 -3.37 9.78
N GLN A 172 -6.43 -3.43 11.03
CA GLN A 172 -7.30 -3.26 12.20
C GLN A 172 -7.92 -1.87 12.25
N LEU A 173 -7.10 -0.83 12.05
CA LEU A 173 -7.57 0.56 12.03
C LEU A 173 -8.55 0.83 10.88
N ALA A 174 -8.23 0.38 9.66
CA ALA A 174 -9.10 0.52 8.51
C ALA A 174 -10.46 -0.14 8.76
N ARG A 175 -10.48 -1.38 9.27
CA ARG A 175 -11.73 -2.08 9.60
C ARG A 175 -12.53 -1.34 10.67
N GLN A 176 -11.88 -0.87 11.73
CA GLN A 176 -12.53 -0.09 12.79
C GLN A 176 -13.22 1.16 12.23
N HIS A 177 -12.54 1.94 11.38
CA HIS A 177 -13.13 3.12 10.77
C HIS A 177 -14.18 2.82 9.70
N ILE A 178 -13.98 1.77 8.91
CA ILE A 178 -14.97 1.31 7.92
C ILE A 178 -16.27 0.89 8.63
N ASP A 179 -16.17 0.12 9.71
CA ASP A 179 -17.34 -0.34 10.45
C ASP A 179 -18.01 0.80 11.22
N GLY A 180 -17.23 1.73 11.78
CA GLY A 180 -17.75 2.95 12.40
C GLY A 180 -18.49 3.88 11.43
N ALA A 181 -18.08 3.93 10.15
CA ALA A 181 -18.72 4.77 9.13
C ALA A 181 -19.99 4.17 8.52
N LYS A 182 -20.32 2.89 8.81
CA LYS A 182 -21.57 2.25 8.37
C LYS A 182 -22.76 2.56 9.30
N ALA A 183 -22.47 3.00 10.53
CA ALA A 183 -23.46 3.30 11.57
C ALA A 183 -24.00 4.73 11.44
#